data_AF-A0A2J4G9B3-F1
#
_entry.id   AF-A0A2J4G9B3-F1
#
_cell.length_a   1.000
_cell.length_b   1.000
_cell.length_c   1.000
_cell.angle_alpha   90.00
_cell.angle_beta   90.00
_cell.angle_gamma   90.00
#
_symmetry.space_group_name_H-M   'P 1'
#
loop_
_entity.id
_entity.type
_entity.pdbx_description
1 polymer ?
#
loop_
_entity_poly.entity_id
_entity_poly.type
_entity_poly.pdbx_seq_one_letter_code
_entity_poly.pdbx_strand_id
1 'polypeptide(L)'
;MSEARTFELDGVKFTLLEGFKDLYRVLAAQPVGERWDVLAVDEYMTAEVVSMGNVVRVALYAEVDTEKIPEQVPADQDIEVEAEPGKVKLRFLADYTFQGRTTALAIVNRVNKFRGVLSSILSSSR
;
A
#
# COMPACT_ATOMS: atom_id res chain seq x y z
N MET A 1 -14.27 0.82 13.66
CA MET A 1 -13.36 1.96 13.89
C MET A 1 -12.02 1.58 13.26
N SER A 2 -11.30 2.49 12.62
CA SER A 2 -9.92 2.21 12.15
C SER A 2 -9.01 2.49 13.32
N GLU A 3 -8.29 1.47 13.81
CA GLU A 3 -7.35 1.62 14.91
C GLU A 3 -5.94 1.84 14.36
N ALA A 4 -5.36 2.98 14.69
CA ALA A 4 -3.94 3.23 14.48
C ALA A 4 -3.19 2.91 15.77
N ARG A 5 -2.23 1.98 15.72
CA ARG A 5 -1.38 1.63 16.86
C ARG A 5 0.06 2.01 16.53
N THR A 6 0.66 2.84 17.37
CA THR A 6 2.06 3.26 17.21
C THR A 6 2.89 2.80 18.38
N PHE A 7 4.06 2.28 18.10
CA PHE A 7 5.02 1.81 19.08
C PHE A 7 6.45 1.99 18.54
N GLU A 8 7.44 1.79 19.40
CA GLU A 8 8.85 1.95 19.06
C GLU A 8 9.58 0.62 19.28
N LEU A 9 10.35 0.19 18.27
CA LEU A 9 11.21 -1.00 18.33
C LEU A 9 12.60 -0.60 17.84
N ASP A 10 13.63 -0.86 18.65
CA ASP A 10 15.02 -0.55 18.32
C ASP A 10 15.26 0.90 17.85
N GLY A 11 14.54 1.86 18.44
CA GLY A 11 14.62 3.28 18.07
C GLY A 11 13.87 3.65 16.78
N VAL A 12 13.12 2.73 16.19
CA VAL A 12 12.29 2.95 15.00
C VAL A 12 10.84 3.06 15.39
N LYS A 13 10.19 4.14 14.97
CA LYS A 13 8.76 4.33 15.12
C LYS A 13 8.01 3.47 14.11
N PHE A 14 7.16 2.58 14.59
CA PHE A 14 6.29 1.73 13.78
C PHE A 14 4.83 2.09 14.01
N THR A 15 4.07 2.25 12.93
CA THR A 15 2.61 2.46 13.00
C THR A 15 1.88 1.39 12.21
N LEU A 16 1.03 0.62 12.90
CA LEU A 16 0.08 -0.31 12.31
C LEU A 16 -1.27 0.39 12.09
N LEU A 17 -1.85 0.23 10.90
CA LEU A 17 -3.18 0.73 10.55
C LEU A 17 -4.09 -0.40 10.08
N GLU A 18 -5.25 -0.51 10.73
CA GLU A 18 -6.37 -1.32 10.22
C GLU A 18 -7.14 -0.50 9.17
N GLY A 19 -6.88 -0.82 7.91
CA GLY A 19 -7.40 -0.15 6.74
C GLY A 19 -6.67 1.16 6.38
N PHE A 20 -7.23 1.86 5.39
CA PHE A 20 -6.55 2.96 4.70
C PHE A 20 -7.13 4.35 5.00
N LYS A 21 -8.20 4.42 5.80
CA LYS A 21 -8.95 5.65 6.08
C LYS A 21 -8.05 6.76 6.64
N ASP A 22 -7.14 6.41 7.54
CA ASP A 22 -6.28 7.36 8.26
C ASP A 22 -4.86 7.44 7.68
N LEU A 23 -4.57 6.75 6.57
CA LEU A 23 -3.22 6.63 6.01
C LEU A 23 -2.59 8.00 5.72
N TYR A 24 -3.34 8.91 5.07
CA TYR A 24 -2.83 10.26 4.79
C TYR A 24 -2.42 11.00 6.06
N ARG A 25 -3.29 11.00 7.08
CA ARG A 25 -3.06 11.69 8.35
C ARG A 25 -1.81 11.15 9.04
N VAL A 26 -1.64 9.84 9.02
CA VAL A 26 -0.49 9.16 9.64
C VAL A 26 0.80 9.48 8.91
N LEU A 27 0.83 9.33 7.58
CA LEU A 27 2.02 9.64 6.77
C LEU A 27 2.41 11.12 6.86
N ALA A 28 1.42 12.03 6.84
CA ALA A 28 1.64 13.47 6.93
C ALA A 28 2.16 13.94 8.30
N ALA A 29 2.04 13.10 9.33
CA ALA A 29 2.52 13.38 10.69
C ALA A 29 3.92 12.80 10.96
N GLN A 30 4.52 12.08 10.01
CA GLN A 30 5.83 11.48 10.22
C GLN A 30 6.96 12.52 10.09
N PRO A 31 8.02 12.39 10.90
CA PRO A 31 9.18 13.29 10.86
C PRO A 31 9.96 13.17 9.54
N VAL A 32 10.63 14.26 9.17
CA VAL A 32 11.51 14.35 8.00
C VAL A 32 12.92 13.94 8.38
N GLY A 33 13.55 13.08 7.57
CA GLY A 33 14.95 12.68 7.76
C GLY A 33 15.16 11.56 8.78
N GLU A 34 14.08 11.04 9.37
CA GLU A 34 14.11 9.97 10.36
C GLU A 34 13.58 8.64 9.79
N ARG A 35 14.00 7.54 10.44
CA ARG A 35 13.53 6.19 10.16
C ARG A 35 12.17 5.96 10.84
N TRP A 36 11.17 5.61 10.05
CA TRP A 36 9.85 5.21 10.53
C TRP A 36 9.20 4.26 9.53
N ASP A 37 8.32 3.41 10.03
CA ASP A 37 7.62 2.40 9.25
C ASP A 37 6.11 2.49 9.49
N VAL A 38 5.32 2.38 8.43
CA VAL A 38 3.86 2.31 8.47
C VAL A 38 3.41 1.06 7.74
N LEU A 39 2.67 0.19 8.42
CA LEU A 39 2.03 -0.99 7.85
C LEU A 39 0.52 -0.76 7.88
N ALA A 40 -0.11 -0.68 6.72
CA ALA A 40 -1.57 -0.58 6.59
C ALA A 40 -2.12 -1.86 5.95
N VAL A 41 -3.11 -2.48 6.58
CA VAL A 41 -3.65 -3.77 6.16
C VAL A 41 -5.18 -3.71 6.16
N ASP A 42 -5.80 -4.24 5.11
CA ASP A 42 -7.22 -4.61 5.15
C ASP A 42 -7.42 -6.06 4.71
N GLU A 43 -8.67 -6.47 4.49
CA GLU A 43 -9.02 -7.85 4.15
C GLU A 43 -8.45 -8.33 2.79
N TYR A 44 -8.03 -7.42 1.90
CA TYR A 44 -7.56 -7.78 0.55
C TYR A 44 -6.13 -7.34 0.25
N MET A 45 -5.60 -6.32 0.94
CA MET A 45 -4.29 -5.76 0.60
C MET A 45 -3.47 -5.32 1.81
N THR A 46 -2.16 -5.32 1.60
CA THR A 46 -1.16 -4.78 2.51
C THR A 46 -0.39 -3.66 1.83
N ALA A 47 -0.12 -2.58 2.57
CA ALA A 47 0.79 -1.52 2.19
C ALA A 47 1.87 -1.34 3.25
N GLU A 48 3.12 -1.50 2.85
CA GLU A 48 4.29 -1.21 3.65
C GLU A 48 4.90 0.10 3.17
N VAL A 49 5.05 1.07 4.08
CA VAL A 49 5.64 2.37 3.80
C VAL A 49 6.78 2.60 4.77
N VAL A 50 7.99 2.68 4.23
CA VAL A 50 9.22 2.47 4.96
C VAL A 50 10.16 3.64 4.68
N SER A 51 10.37 4.53 5.64
CA SER A 51 11.28 5.68 5.50
C SER A 51 12.69 5.30 5.87
N MET A 52 13.68 5.55 5.02
CA MET A 52 15.12 5.43 5.32
C MET A 52 15.75 6.81 5.50
N GLY A 53 14.99 7.78 6.01
CA GLY A 53 15.38 9.17 6.19
C GLY A 53 14.89 10.06 5.06
N ASN A 54 15.65 10.15 3.96
CA ASN A 54 15.30 10.99 2.81
C ASN A 54 14.54 10.24 1.69
N VAL A 55 14.51 8.92 1.76
CA VAL A 55 13.80 8.05 0.80
C VAL A 55 12.72 7.29 1.55
N VAL A 56 11.51 7.24 0.97
CA VAL A 56 10.40 6.41 1.43
C VAL A 56 10.14 5.33 0.40
N ARG A 57 10.31 4.07 0.80
CA ARG A 57 9.95 2.90 0.01
C ARG A 57 8.51 2.52 0.27
N VAL A 58 7.78 2.22 -0.79
CA VAL A 58 6.40 1.76 -0.74
C VAL A 58 6.30 0.42 -1.43
N ALA A 59 5.86 -0.60 -0.70
CA ALA A 59 5.47 -1.89 -1.24
C ALA A 59 3.97 -2.09 -1.05
N LEU A 60 3.25 -2.42 -2.12
CA LEU A 60 1.84 -2.80 -2.07
C LEU A 60 1.69 -4.23 -2.55
N TYR A 61 0.90 -5.00 -1.85
CA TYR A 61 0.66 -6.41 -2.15
C TYR A 61 -0.81 -6.76 -1.92
N ALA A 62 -1.36 -7.56 -2.83
CA ALA A 62 -2.65 -8.20 -2.66
C ALA A 62 -2.61 -9.60 -3.27
N GLU A 63 -3.32 -10.52 -2.63
CA GLU A 63 -3.52 -11.89 -3.11
C GLU A 63 -4.99 -12.23 -2.99
N VAL A 64 -5.58 -12.66 -4.11
CA VAL A 64 -7.02 -12.89 -4.21
C VAL A 64 -7.27 -14.23 -4.86
N ASP A 65 -8.11 -15.05 -4.23
CA ASP A 65 -8.61 -16.28 -4.83
C ASP A 65 -9.67 -15.94 -5.90
N THR A 66 -9.55 -16.51 -7.10
CA THR A 66 -10.49 -16.27 -8.20
C THR A 66 -10.64 -17.46 -9.12
N GLU A 67 -11.88 -17.71 -9.57
CA GLU A 67 -12.19 -18.71 -10.59
C GLU A 67 -11.87 -18.21 -12.01
N LYS A 68 -11.84 -16.90 -12.23
CA LYS A 68 -11.65 -16.29 -13.55
C LYS A 68 -10.71 -15.09 -13.47
N ILE A 69 -9.61 -15.19 -14.20
CA ILE A 69 -8.69 -14.08 -14.41
C ILE A 69 -9.39 -13.06 -15.34
N PRO A 70 -9.51 -11.78 -14.97
CA PRO A 70 -10.13 -10.79 -15.83
C PRO A 70 -9.38 -10.69 -17.15
N GLU A 71 -10.10 -10.69 -18.28
CA GLU A 71 -9.50 -10.58 -19.62
C GLU A 71 -8.77 -9.24 -19.83
N GLN A 72 -9.13 -8.22 -19.05
CA GLN A 72 -8.50 -6.91 -19.06
C GLN A 72 -8.22 -6.46 -17.63
N VAL A 73 -6.97 -6.64 -17.21
CA VAL A 73 -6.46 -5.93 -16.03
C VAL A 73 -6.13 -4.50 -16.49
N PRO A 74 -6.63 -3.45 -15.80
CA PRO A 74 -6.26 -2.08 -16.14
C PRO A 74 -4.74 -1.95 -16.22
N ALA A 75 -4.24 -1.50 -17.36
CA ALA A 75 -2.81 -1.38 -17.63
C ALA A 75 -2.21 -0.22 -16.81
N ASP A 76 -1.97 -0.45 -15.52
CA ASP A 76 -1.01 0.33 -14.77
C ASP A 76 0.35 -0.32 -14.98
N GLN A 77 1.23 0.35 -15.74
CA GLN A 77 2.57 -0.17 -16.08
C GLN A 77 3.43 -0.43 -14.84
N ASP A 78 3.08 0.18 -13.71
CA ASP A 78 3.83 0.05 -12.47
C ASP A 78 3.33 -1.09 -11.57
N ILE A 79 2.16 -1.69 -11.87
CA ILE A 79 1.58 -2.76 -11.05
C ILE A 79 1.82 -4.10 -11.76
N GLU A 80 2.60 -4.95 -11.13
CA GLU A 80 2.81 -6.32 -11.57
C GLU A 80 1.57 -7.15 -11.20
N VAL A 81 0.98 -7.80 -12.20
CA VAL A 81 -0.15 -8.72 -12.00
C VAL A 81 0.27 -10.10 -12.47
N GLU A 82 0.23 -11.06 -11.56
CA GLU A 82 0.57 -12.45 -11.81
C GLU A 82 -0.67 -13.31 -11.58
N ALA A 83 -1.06 -14.06 -12.60
CA ALA A 83 -2.25 -14.88 -12.58
C ALA A 83 -1.88 -16.36 -12.56
N GLU A 84 -2.33 -17.05 -11.51
CA GLU A 84 -2.14 -18.47 -11.28
C GLU A 84 -3.50 -19.17 -11.32
N PRO A 85 -3.57 -20.50 -11.58
CA PRO A 85 -4.83 -21.22 -11.46
C PRO A 85 -5.45 -21.04 -10.07
N GLY A 86 -6.62 -20.40 -10.01
CA GLY A 86 -7.35 -20.16 -8.76
C GLY A 86 -6.96 -18.87 -8.02
N LYS A 87 -6.00 -18.08 -8.51
CA LYS A 87 -5.41 -16.98 -7.74
C LYS A 87 -4.85 -15.86 -8.61
N VAL A 88 -4.96 -14.63 -8.15
CA VAL A 88 -4.28 -13.46 -8.75
C VAL A 88 -3.50 -12.73 -7.67
N LYS A 89 -2.23 -12.42 -7.98
CA LYS A 89 -1.33 -11.64 -7.13
C LYS A 89 -1.07 -10.29 -7.78
N LEU A 90 -1.12 -9.22 -6.98
CA LEU A 90 -0.77 -7.87 -7.39
C LEU A 90 0.41 -7.39 -6.55
N ARG A 91 1.39 -6.78 -7.20
CA ARG A 91 2.58 -6.24 -6.57
C ARG A 91 2.90 -4.86 -7.13
N PHE A 92 3.34 -3.96 -6.26
CA PHE A 92 3.90 -2.66 -6.62
C PHE A 92 5.04 -2.35 -5.67
N LEU A 93 6.15 -1.83 -6.22
CA LEU A 93 7.30 -1.38 -5.44
C LEU A 93 7.83 -0.07 -6.03
N ALA A 94 7.95 0.97 -5.20
CA ALA A 94 8.57 2.23 -5.62
C ALA A 94 9.24 2.97 -4.47
N ASP A 95 10.22 3.80 -4.83
CA ASP A 95 10.92 4.70 -3.92
C ASP A 95 10.51 6.15 -4.22
N TYR A 96 10.24 6.92 -3.16
CA TYR A 96 9.89 8.34 -3.22
C TYR A 96 10.92 9.16 -2.44
N THR A 97 11.31 10.33 -2.96
CA THR A 97 12.01 11.32 -2.14
C THR A 97 11.05 11.91 -1.12
N PHE A 98 11.44 11.92 0.17
CA PHE A 98 10.59 12.45 1.21
C PHE A 98 10.55 13.99 1.18
N GLN A 99 9.35 14.51 0.98
CA GLN A 99 9.02 15.94 0.92
C GLN A 99 7.80 16.24 1.81
N GLY A 100 7.68 15.51 2.94
CA GLY A 100 6.57 15.65 3.88
C GLY A 100 5.21 15.32 3.26
N ARG A 101 4.27 16.27 3.35
CA ARG A 101 2.86 16.06 2.94
C ARG A 101 2.68 15.73 1.47
N THR A 102 3.55 16.24 0.59
CA THR A 102 3.49 15.93 -0.85
C THR A 102 3.75 14.45 -1.10
N THR A 103 4.75 13.87 -0.42
CA THR A 103 5.04 12.44 -0.48
C THR A 103 3.87 11.64 0.08
N ALA A 104 3.31 12.06 1.23
CA ALA A 104 2.13 11.39 1.80
C ALA A 104 0.95 11.33 0.83
N LEU A 105 0.66 12.43 0.12
CA LEU A 105 -0.41 12.47 -0.89
C LEU A 105 -0.11 11.55 -2.09
N ALA A 106 1.14 11.55 -2.57
CA ALA A 106 1.55 10.70 -3.68
C ALA A 106 1.39 9.19 -3.35
N ILE A 107 1.77 8.81 -2.13
CA ILE A 107 1.62 7.43 -1.63
C ILE A 107 0.15 7.04 -1.55
N VAL A 108 -0.70 7.89 -0.96
CA VAL A 108 -2.15 7.63 -0.86
C VAL A 108 -2.80 7.52 -2.24
N ASN A 109 -2.42 8.36 -3.19
CA ASN A 109 -2.90 8.26 -4.57
C ASN A 109 -2.49 6.93 -5.22
N ARG A 110 -1.25 6.48 -4.99
CA ARG A 110 -0.79 5.19 -5.49
C ARG A 110 -1.55 4.02 -4.86
N VAL A 111 -1.78 4.05 -3.55
CA VAL A 111 -2.61 3.07 -2.85
C VAL A 111 -4.02 3.03 -3.44
N ASN A 112 -4.65 4.18 -3.68
CA ASN A 112 -5.99 4.24 -4.27
C ASN A 112 -6.02 3.70 -5.71
N LYS A 113 -4.98 3.97 -6.51
CA LYS A 113 -4.85 3.41 -7.87
C LYS A 113 -4.73 1.88 -7.83
N PHE A 114 -3.88 1.36 -6.94
CA PHE A 114 -3.73 -0.08 -6.71
C PHE A 114 -5.05 -0.73 -6.28
N ARG A 115 -5.77 -0.11 -5.35
CA ARG A 115 -7.13 -0.53 -4.93
C ARG A 115 -8.12 -0.53 -6.09
N GLY A 116 -8.01 0.42 -7.01
CA GLY A 116 -8.83 0.47 -8.22
C GLY A 116 -8.64 -0.78 -9.07
N VAL A 117 -7.38 -1.16 -9.34
CA VAL A 117 -7.05 -2.39 -10.10
C VAL A 117 -7.56 -3.64 -9.37
N LEU A 118 -7.29 -3.74 -8.06
CA LEU A 118 -7.77 -4.83 -7.22
C LEU A 118 -9.30 -4.95 -7.23
N SER A 119 -10.00 -3.82 -7.12
CA SER A 119 -11.47 -3.79 -7.16
C SER A 119 -12.02 -4.25 -8.50
N SER A 120 -11.37 -3.92 -9.61
CA SER A 120 -11.76 -4.42 -10.94
C SER A 120 -11.64 -5.94 -11.02
N ILE A 121 -10.56 -6.52 -10.49
CA ILE A 121 -10.35 -7.97 -10.47
C ILE A 121 -11.41 -8.68 -9.61
N LEU A 122 -11.65 -8.15 -8.39
CA LEU A 122 -12.65 -8.69 -7.48
C LEU A 122 -14.07 -8.64 -8.06
N SER A 123 -14.39 -7.59 -8.83
CA SER A 123 -15.72 -7.42 -9.45
C SER A 123 -15.95 -8.34 -10.63
N SER A 124 -14.88 -8.74 -11.35
CA SER A 124 -14.96 -9.71 -12.46
C SER A 124 -14.92 -11.17 -11.99
N SER A 125 -14.60 -11.41 -10.72
CA SER A 125 -14.47 -12.74 -10.10
C SER A 125 -15.74 -13.19 -9.37
N ARG A 126 -16.77 -12.34 -9.29
CA ARG A 126 -18.12 -12.64 -8.76
C ARG A 126 -19.09 -12.87 -9.91
#